data_AF-A0A497M9X4-F1
#
_entry.id   AF-A0A497M9X4-F1
#
_cell.length_a   1.000
_cell.length_b   1.000
_cell.length_c   1.000
_cell.angle_alpha   90.00
_cell.angle_beta   90.00
_cell.angle_gamma   90.00
#
_symmetry.space_group_name_H-M   'P 1'
#
loop_
_entity.id
_entity.type
_entity.pdbx_description
1 polymer ?
#
loop_
_entity_poly.entity_id
_entity_poly.type
_entity_poly.pdbx_seq_one_letter_code
_entity_poly.pdbx_strand_id
1 'polypeptide(L)' 'MSEGQKRTFRGKCIDCGGELELYEMDFEKKRRILKCKNCGLFHFYKLNFWGKWKLVKVGRVSDLWRE' A
#
# COMPACT_ATOMS: atom_id res chain seq x y z
N MET A 1 -12.38 -5.87 -25.75
CA MET A 1 -11.37 -5.04 -25.07
C MET A 1 -11.91 -4.73 -23.69
N SER A 2 -11.56 -5.53 -22.69
CA SER A 2 -12.11 -5.35 -21.34
C SER A 2 -11.33 -4.23 -20.66
N GLU A 3 -11.95 -3.06 -20.58
CA GLU A 3 -11.47 -1.89 -19.86
C GLU A 3 -10.94 -2.31 -18.50
N GLY A 4 -9.61 -2.28 -18.37
CA GLY A 4 -8.92 -2.54 -17.14
C GLY A 4 -9.42 -1.54 -16.12
N GLN A 5 -10.36 -1.96 -15.28
CA GLN A 5 -10.75 -1.26 -14.07
C GLN A 5 -9.46 -1.03 -13.29
N LYS A 6 -8.85 0.14 -13.49
CA LYS A 6 -7.85 0.70 -12.59
C LYS A 6 -8.61 0.87 -11.29
N ARG A 7 -8.68 -0.20 -10.49
CA ARG A 7 -9.07 -0.16 -9.09
C ARG A 7 -8.11 0.84 -8.49
N THR A 8 -8.54 2.08 -8.44
CA THR A 8 -7.76 3.19 -7.91
C THR A 8 -7.76 2.90 -6.43
N PHE A 9 -6.73 2.18 -5.98
CA PHE A 9 -6.52 1.85 -4.58
C PHE A 9 -6.22 3.17 -3.86
N ARG A 10 -7.30 3.88 -3.48
CA ARG A 10 -7.27 5.14 -2.78
C ARG A 10 -7.50 4.87 -1.30
N GLY A 11 -6.65 5.41 -0.46
CA GLY A 11 -6.75 5.36 0.99
C GLY A 11 -6.27 6.66 1.60
N LYS A 12 -6.45 6.82 2.92
CA LYS A 12 -5.88 7.92 3.68
C LYS A 12 -4.69 7.45 4.49
N CYS A 13 -3.63 8.25 4.51
CA CYS A 13 -2.50 8.02 5.38
C CYS A 13 -2.96 8.09 6.84
N ILE A 14 -2.50 7.14 7.65
CA ILE A 14 -2.88 7.05 9.07
C ILE A 14 -2.18 8.11 9.91
N ASP A 15 -1.05 8.61 9.41
CA ASP A 15 -0.21 9.60 10.06
C ASP A 15 -0.71 11.02 9.77
N CYS A 16 -0.69 11.44 8.50
CA CYS A 16 -1.02 12.82 8.12
C CYS A 16 -2.40 13.00 7.47
N GLY A 17 -3.20 11.94 7.30
CA GLY A 17 -4.50 11.99 6.61
C GLY A 17 -4.44 12.18 5.09
N GLY A 18 -3.25 12.40 4.52
CA GLY A 18 -3.04 12.65 3.09
C GLY A 18 -3.41 11.46 2.18
N GLU A 19 -3.61 11.72 0.89
CA GLU A 19 -3.98 10.68 -0.07
C GLU A 19 -2.85 9.64 -0.24
N LEU A 20 -3.25 8.37 -0.21
CA LEU A 20 -2.41 7.24 -0.54
C LEU A 20 -2.59 6.86 -2.02
N GLU A 21 -1.47 6.68 -2.71
CA GLU A 21 -1.41 6.15 -4.08
C GLU A 21 -0.83 4.74 -4.11
N LEU A 22 -1.25 3.95 -5.09
CA LEU A 22 -0.66 2.63 -5.32
C LEU A 22 0.80 2.79 -5.76
N TYR A 23 1.72 2.25 -4.98
CA TYR A 23 3.14 2.21 -5.30
C TYR A 23 3.52 0.86 -5.93
N GLU A 24 3.11 -0.24 -5.29
CA GLU A 24 3.41 -1.59 -5.76
C GLU A 24 2.28 -2.55 -5.38
N MET A 25 2.01 -3.53 -6.23
CA MET A 25 1.14 -4.66 -5.90
C MET A 25 1.68 -5.94 -6.50
N ASP A 26 1.89 -6.93 -5.65
CA ASP A 26 2.40 -8.26 -6.00
C ASP A 26 1.42 -9.30 -5.44
N PHE A 27 0.68 -9.95 -6.33
CA PHE A 27 -0.31 -10.96 -5.95
C PHE A 27 0.33 -12.29 -5.57
N GLU A 28 1.48 -12.64 -6.16
CA GLU A 28 2.23 -13.86 -5.83
C GLU A 28 2.74 -13.80 -4.39
N LYS A 29 3.33 -12.65 -4.02
CA LYS A 29 3.81 -12.37 -2.65
C LYS A 29 2.71 -11.89 -1.71
N LYS A 30 1.47 -11.78 -2.17
CA LYS A 30 0.33 -11.28 -1.39
C LYS A 30 0.64 -9.92 -0.74
N ARG A 31 1.37 -9.05 -1.43
CA ARG A 31 1.86 -7.75 -0.94
C ARG A 31 1.24 -6.61 -1.74
N ARG A 32 0.87 -5.55 -1.03
CA ARG A 32 0.45 -4.29 -1.65
C ARG A 32 1.04 -3.13 -0.86
N ILE A 33 1.63 -2.18 -1.56
CA ILE A 33 2.28 -1.01 -0.97
C ILE A 33 1.56 0.22 -1.50
N LEU A 34 1.08 1.06 -0.59
CA LEU A 34 0.62 2.40 -0.93
C LEU A 34 1.61 3.43 -0.41
N LYS A 35 1.81 4.53 -1.12
CA LYS A 35 2.67 5.65 -0.68
C LYS A 35 1.80 6.87 -0.39
N CYS A 36 2.08 7.59 0.69
CA CYS A 36 1.44 8.88 0.92
C CYS A 36 2.07 9.95 0.04
N LYS A 37 1.25 10.67 -0.71
CA LYS A 37 1.70 11.83 -1.53
C LYS A 37 2.17 13.02 -0.67
N ASN A 38 1.73 13.10 0.59
CA ASN A 38 2.02 14.23 1.47
C ASN A 38 3.27 13.99 2.34
N CYS A 39 3.27 12.97 3.21
CA CYS A 39 4.39 12.71 4.12
C CYS A 39 5.41 11.69 3.60
N GLY A 40 5.16 11.06 2.45
CA GLY A 40 6.06 10.08 1.84
C GLY A 40 6.10 8.71 2.52
N LEU A 41 5.31 8.47 3.57
CA LEU A 41 5.25 7.17 4.25
C LEU A 41 4.69 6.07 3.34
N PHE A 42 5.23 4.86 3.51
CA PHE A 42 4.78 3.67 2.81
C PHE A 42 3.90 2.83 3.74
N HIS A 43 2.75 2.45 3.23
CA HIS A 43 1.75 1.62 3.87
C HIS A 43 1.79 0.21 3.26
N PHE A 44 2.23 -0.75 4.05
CA PHE A 44 2.37 -2.14 3.63
C PHE A 44 1.11 -2.91 4.00
N TYR A 45 0.49 -3.52 3.01
CA TYR A 45 -0.66 -4.39 3.16
C TYR A 45 -0.28 -5.81 2.75
N LYS A 46 -0.84 -6.79 3.47
CA LYS A 46 -0.74 -8.21 3.13
C LYS A 46 -2.13 -8.77 2.85
N LEU A 47 -2.27 -9.56 1.79
CA LEU A 47 -3.50 -10.27 1.49
C LEU A 47 -3.61 -11.46 2.45
N ASN A 48 -4.68 -11.48 3.25
CA ASN A 48 -4.96 -12.59 4.14
C ASN A 48 -5.63 -13.76 3.39
N PHE A 49 -5.84 -14.88 4.08
CA PHE A 49 -6.47 -16.08 3.50
C PHE A 49 -7.91 -15.83 3.02
N TRP A 50 -8.57 -14.78 3.53
CA TRP A 50 -9.95 -14.41 3.19
C TRP A 50 -10.03 -13.41 2.03
N GLY A 51 -8.91 -13.15 1.33
CA GLY A 51 -8.87 -12.22 0.20
C GLY A 51 -8.97 -10.74 0.60
N LYS A 52 -8.80 -10.41 1.88
CA LYS A 52 -8.79 -9.02 2.38
C LYS A 52 -7.36 -8.52 2.58
N TRP A 53 -7.12 -7.29 2.15
CA TRP A 53 -5.85 -6.60 2.38
C TRP A 53 -5.81 -6.01 3.78
N LYS A 54 -4.87 -6.44 4.62
CA LYS A 54 -4.67 -5.92 5.98
C LYS A 54 -3.39 -5.09 6.04
N LEU A 55 -3.46 -3.89 6.61
CA LEU A 55 -2.28 -3.08 6.88
C LEU A 55 -1.40 -3.81 7.91
N VAL A 56 -0.13 -4.01 7.60
CA VAL A 56 0.83 -4.71 8.46
C VAL A 56 1.94 -3.81 8.98
N LYS A 57 2.35 -2.79 8.22
CA LYS A 57 3.40 -1.86 8.61
C LYS A 57 3.20 -0.51 7.93
N VAL A 58 3.61 0.56 8.62
CA VAL A 58 3.77 1.90 8.04
C VAL A 58 5.18 2.37 8.37
N GLY A 59 5.88 2.96 7.41
CA GLY A 59 7.24 3.47 7.64
C GLY A 59 7.87 4.05 6.39
N ARG A 60 9.06 4.64 6.52
CA ARG A 60 9.86 5.05 5.35
C ARG A 60 10.60 3.84 4.82
N VAL A 61 10.94 3.87 3.53
CA VAL A 61 11.76 2.82 2.90
C VAL A 61 13.10 2.69 3.61
N SER A 62 13.71 3.79 4.05
CA SER A 62 14.93 3.80 4.86
C SER A 62 14.84 2.97 6.14
N ASP A 63 13.64 2.86 6.72
CA ASP A 63 13.41 2.20 8.02
C ASP A 63 13.08 0.71 7.86
N LEU A 64 12.99 0.23 6.63
CA LEU A 64 12.73 -1.17 6.30
C LEU A 64 13.98 -1.96 5.95
N TRP A 65 15.05 -1.28 5.55
CA TRP A 65 16.34 -1.87 5.18
C TRP A 65 17.43 -1.67 6.23
N ARG A 66 17.11 -1.10 7.40
CA ARG A 66 18.00 -1.16 8.56
C ARG A 66 17.82 -2.53 9.20
N GLU A 67 18.83 -3.37 9.00
CA GLU A 67 19.05 -4.68 9.63
C GLU A 67 19.10 -4.58 11.16
#